data_AF-A0A2N0WRP7-F1
#
_entry.id   AF-A0A2N0WRP7-F1
#
_cell.length_a   1.000
_cell.length_b   1.000
_cell.length_c   1.000
_cell.angle_alpha   90.00
_cell.angle_beta   90.00
_cell.angle_gamma   90.00
#
_symmetry.space_group_name_H-M   'P 1'
#
loop_
_entity.id
_entity.type
_entity.pdbx_description
1 polymer ?
#
loop_
_entity_poly.entity_id
_entity_poly.type
_entity_poly.pdbx_seq_one_letter_code
_entity_poly.pdbx_strand_id
1 'polypeptide(L)'
;MRGNKSTLQFRNNQLVGLGNAQAKVIFHLENAPLLPTSELEQITTDEIVAINGNHWRKIFTIAAKLTCKAHPWKAFRDEKLLAHTYFSFLPLAPSEKSRIHIVCGKQYAQTLGLSPEHDITNKFELLETSKPVWRLKDKDLELVILTPYLDYRQFPNQLISELRLLFALHGG
;
A
#
# COMPACT_ATOMS: atom_id res chain seq x y z
N MET A 1 -7.61 -25.65 -6.41
CA MET A 1 -6.80 -26.12 -5.26
C MET A 1 -5.50 -25.33 -5.19
N ARG A 2 -5.28 -24.57 -4.11
CA ARG A 2 -4.01 -24.44 -3.34
C ARG A 2 -4.05 -23.17 -2.46
N GLY A 3 -4.13 -23.40 -1.15
CA GLY A 3 -3.71 -22.49 -0.08
C GLY A 3 -4.61 -21.29 0.20
N ASN A 4 -5.52 -21.45 1.17
CA ASN A 4 -6.10 -20.33 1.89
C ASN A 4 -4.94 -19.61 2.61
N LYS A 5 -4.33 -18.58 1.99
CA LYS A 5 -3.29 -17.77 2.62
C LYS A 5 -4.01 -16.82 3.57
N SER A 6 -3.78 -16.98 4.88
CA SER A 6 -4.26 -16.08 5.93
C SER A 6 -4.13 -14.62 5.50
N THR A 7 -5.17 -13.82 5.74
CA THR A 7 -5.12 -12.36 5.52
C THR A 7 -4.25 -11.65 6.54
N LEU A 8 -3.83 -12.32 7.61
CA LEU A 8 -2.98 -11.75 8.65
C LEU A 8 -1.64 -12.48 8.66
N GLN A 9 -0.54 -11.73 8.74
CA GLN A 9 0.80 -12.27 8.87
C GLN A 9 1.41 -11.74 10.16
N PHE A 10 1.87 -12.67 11.01
CA PHE A 10 2.47 -12.36 12.30
C PHE A 10 3.94 -12.75 12.34
N ARG A 11 4.74 -11.98 13.08
CA ARG A 11 6.11 -12.30 13.45
C ARG A 11 6.29 -11.95 14.93
N ASN A 12 6.72 -12.91 15.75
CA ASN A 12 6.89 -12.73 17.21
C ASN A 12 5.66 -12.09 17.88
N ASN A 13 4.46 -12.60 17.55
CA ASN A 13 3.16 -12.11 18.06
C ASN A 13 2.81 -10.66 17.67
N GLN A 14 3.52 -10.05 16.73
CA GLN A 14 3.21 -8.74 16.17
C GLN A 14 2.67 -8.89 14.75
N LEU A 15 1.64 -8.10 14.42
CA LEU A 15 1.09 -8.03 13.06
C LEU A 15 2.11 -7.35 12.14
N VAL A 16 2.59 -8.08 11.13
CA VAL A 16 3.59 -7.60 10.15
C VAL A 16 3.03 -7.45 8.75
N GLY A 17 1.85 -8.00 8.49
CA GLY A 17 1.19 -7.92 7.21
C GLY A 17 -0.32 -8.09 7.30
N LEU A 18 -1.02 -7.46 6.37
CA LEU A 18 -2.46 -7.57 6.19
C LEU A 18 -2.79 -7.73 4.69
N GLY A 19 -3.62 -8.70 4.34
CA GLY A 19 -4.04 -9.04 2.99
C GLY A 19 -3.22 -10.17 2.36
N ASN A 20 -3.17 -10.19 1.02
CA ASN A 20 -2.54 -11.25 0.25
C ASN A 20 -1.05 -10.96 0.05
N ALA A 21 -0.18 -11.69 0.74
CA ALA A 21 1.29 -11.55 0.63
C ALA A 21 1.88 -11.83 -0.77
N GLN A 22 1.06 -12.28 -1.74
CA GLN A 22 1.43 -12.46 -3.15
C GLN A 22 0.80 -11.42 -4.06
N ALA A 23 0.14 -10.40 -3.51
CA ALA A 23 -0.45 -9.34 -4.29
C ALA A 23 0.61 -8.58 -5.10
N LYS A 24 0.23 -8.15 -6.31
CA LYS A 24 1.07 -7.30 -7.15
C LYS A 24 1.25 -5.89 -6.58
N VAL A 25 0.32 -5.41 -5.73
CA VAL A 25 0.40 -4.07 -5.15
C VAL A 25 0.57 -4.18 -3.65
N ILE A 26 1.65 -3.57 -3.16
CA ILE A 26 2.03 -3.56 -1.76
C ILE A 26 2.04 -2.13 -1.23
N PHE A 27 1.27 -1.85 -0.19
CA PHE A 27 1.30 -0.61 0.57
C PHE A 27 2.18 -0.80 1.79
N HIS A 28 3.26 -0.04 1.90
CA HIS A 28 4.12 -0.03 3.08
C HIS A 28 3.69 1.12 4.00
N LEU A 29 3.29 0.77 5.22
CA LEU A 29 2.79 1.68 6.24
C LEU A 29 3.58 1.48 7.52
N GLU A 30 3.81 2.57 8.25
CA GLU A 30 4.54 2.53 9.53
C GLU A 30 3.77 1.77 10.62
N ASN A 31 2.45 1.97 10.69
CA ASN A 31 1.63 1.50 11.80
C ASN A 31 0.60 0.48 11.32
N ALA A 32 0.60 -0.68 11.98
CA ALA A 32 -0.41 -1.71 11.79
C ALA A 32 -1.76 -1.31 12.43
N PRO A 33 -2.91 -1.84 11.95
CA PRO A 33 -4.17 -1.65 12.64
C PRO A 33 -4.21 -2.44 13.95
N LEU A 34 -5.01 -1.98 14.90
CA LEU A 34 -5.51 -2.84 15.96
C LEU A 34 -6.40 -3.93 15.36
N LEU A 35 -6.24 -5.15 15.87
CA LEU A 35 -7.08 -6.29 15.48
C LEU A 35 -8.17 -6.54 16.54
N PRO A 36 -9.30 -7.16 16.15
CA PRO A 36 -10.24 -7.70 17.11
C PRO A 36 -9.56 -8.76 17.99
N THR A 37 -10.03 -8.90 19.23
CA THR A 37 -9.44 -9.76 20.27
C THR A 37 -9.52 -11.27 19.94
N SER A 38 -10.32 -11.66 18.95
CA SER A 38 -10.43 -13.04 18.47
C SER A 38 -9.33 -13.35 17.45
N GLU A 39 -8.71 -14.53 17.58
CA GLU A 39 -7.81 -15.08 16.56
C GLU A 39 -8.58 -15.37 15.28
N LEU A 40 -8.58 -14.41 14.35
CA LEU A 40 -9.24 -14.55 13.05
C LEU A 40 -8.19 -14.86 11.98
N GLU A 41 -8.31 -16.00 11.31
CA GLU A 41 -7.50 -16.28 10.10
C GLU A 41 -7.92 -15.40 8.91
N GLN A 42 -9.14 -14.86 8.96
CA GLN A 42 -9.74 -13.98 7.95
C GLN A 42 -10.39 -12.77 8.61
N ILE A 43 -10.05 -11.58 8.13
CA ILE A 43 -10.64 -10.32 8.60
C ILE A 43 -11.10 -9.48 7.41
N THR A 44 -12.19 -8.74 7.60
CA THR A 44 -12.72 -7.81 6.61
C THR A 44 -12.20 -6.39 6.85
N THR A 45 -12.28 -5.53 5.83
CA THR A 45 -11.95 -4.11 6.00
C THR A 45 -12.89 -3.42 6.99
N ASP A 46 -14.16 -3.83 7.05
CA ASP A 46 -15.16 -3.22 7.92
C ASP A 46 -14.91 -3.54 9.40
N GLU A 47 -14.48 -4.76 9.74
CA GLU A 47 -14.09 -5.12 11.11
C GLU A 47 -12.87 -4.30 11.58
N ILE A 48 -11.86 -4.15 10.73
CA ILE A 48 -10.70 -3.31 11.04
C ILE A 48 -11.13 -1.85 11.25
N VAL A 49 -12.01 -1.34 10.39
CA VAL A 49 -12.52 0.03 10.46
C VAL A 49 -13.39 0.25 11.69
N ALA A 50 -14.14 -0.75 12.16
CA ALA A 50 -14.95 -0.65 13.37
C ALA A 50 -14.08 -0.36 14.61
N ILE A 51 -12.87 -0.92 14.66
CA ILE A 51 -11.92 -0.76 15.78
C ILE A 51 -11.06 0.49 15.61
N ASN A 52 -10.56 0.74 14.40
CA ASN A 52 -9.57 1.78 14.13
C ASN A 52 -10.17 3.10 13.61
N GLY A 53 -11.47 3.10 13.33
CA GLY A 53 -12.23 4.27 12.92
C GLY A 53 -11.83 4.86 11.57
N ASN A 54 -11.97 6.18 11.47
CA ASN A 54 -11.83 6.92 10.22
C ASN A 54 -10.41 6.85 9.63
N HIS A 55 -9.40 6.57 10.43
CA HIS A 55 -8.02 6.48 9.97
C HIS A 55 -7.85 5.35 8.95
N TRP A 56 -8.19 4.10 9.33
CA TRP A 56 -8.10 2.96 8.44
C TRP A 56 -9.15 2.96 7.33
N ARG A 57 -10.31 3.61 7.54
CA ARG A 57 -11.31 3.80 6.48
C ARG A 57 -10.73 4.58 5.28
N LYS A 58 -9.91 5.60 5.55
CA LYS A 58 -9.24 6.40 4.52
C LYS A 58 -8.23 5.57 3.74
N ILE A 59 -7.37 4.85 4.46
CA ILE A 59 -6.35 3.96 3.90
C ILE A 59 -6.99 2.98 2.92
N PHE A 60 -7.98 2.21 3.36
CA PHE A 60 -8.66 1.24 2.49
C PHE A 60 -9.40 1.88 1.33
N THR A 61 -10.01 3.05 1.54
CA THR A 61 -10.72 3.75 0.46
C THR A 61 -9.77 4.20 -0.65
N ILE A 62 -8.62 4.77 -0.29
CA ILE A 62 -7.62 5.22 -1.28
C ILE A 62 -6.97 4.01 -1.94
N ALA A 63 -6.59 2.99 -1.18
CA ALA A 63 -6.02 1.75 -1.71
C ALA A 63 -6.99 1.06 -2.69
N ALA A 64 -8.27 0.97 -2.36
CA ALA A 64 -9.29 0.43 -3.26
C ALA A 64 -9.44 1.26 -4.52
N LYS A 65 -9.47 2.60 -4.43
CA LYS A 65 -9.55 3.45 -5.62
C LYS A 65 -8.33 3.32 -6.53
N LEU A 66 -7.14 3.13 -5.97
CA LEU A 66 -5.90 2.94 -6.71
C LEU A 66 -5.84 1.58 -7.42
N THR A 67 -6.36 0.52 -6.81
CA THR A 67 -6.17 -0.87 -7.27
C THR A 67 -7.36 -1.46 -8.00
N CYS A 68 -8.55 -0.90 -7.79
CA CYS A 68 -9.77 -1.36 -8.43
C CYS A 68 -9.78 -1.02 -9.93
N LYS A 69 -9.74 -2.05 -10.78
CA LYS A 69 -9.72 -1.91 -12.25
C LYS A 69 -11.01 -1.31 -12.82
N ALA A 70 -12.17 -1.64 -12.25
CA ALA A 70 -13.48 -1.19 -12.74
C ALA A 70 -14.37 -0.73 -11.58
N HIS A 71 -15.15 0.34 -11.79
CA HIS A 71 -16.13 0.78 -10.80
C HIS A 71 -17.23 -0.28 -10.59
N PRO A 72 -17.80 -0.40 -9.37
CA PRO A 72 -17.62 0.47 -8.21
C PRO A 72 -16.51 0.02 -7.24
N TRP A 73 -15.61 0.96 -6.88
CA TRP A 73 -14.52 0.71 -5.92
C TRP A 73 -14.99 0.41 -4.49
N LYS A 74 -16.23 0.73 -4.12
CA LYS A 74 -16.78 0.47 -2.77
C LYS A 74 -16.94 -1.02 -2.50
N ALA A 75 -17.64 -1.74 -3.39
CA ALA A 75 -17.75 -3.19 -3.30
C ALA A 75 -16.38 -3.87 -3.35
N PHE A 76 -15.47 -3.36 -4.20
CA PHE A 76 -14.10 -3.86 -4.23
C PHE A 76 -13.36 -3.66 -2.89
N ARG A 77 -13.50 -2.48 -2.26
CA ARG A 77 -12.92 -2.20 -0.93
C ARG A 77 -13.38 -3.24 0.08
N ASP A 78 -14.69 -3.47 0.14
CA ASP A 78 -15.33 -4.22 1.21
C ASP A 78 -15.12 -5.74 1.03
N GLU A 79 -15.12 -6.23 -0.21
CA GLU A 79 -15.11 -7.67 -0.49
C GLU A 79 -13.78 -8.22 -1.01
N LYS A 80 -12.97 -7.38 -1.67
CA LYS A 80 -11.87 -7.87 -2.54
C LYS A 80 -10.51 -7.26 -2.26
N LEU A 81 -10.44 -6.10 -1.58
CA LEU A 81 -9.20 -5.35 -1.40
C LEU A 81 -8.09 -6.19 -0.78
N LEU A 82 -8.39 -6.87 0.34
CA LEU A 82 -7.41 -7.67 1.07
C LEU A 82 -6.95 -8.91 0.28
N ALA A 83 -7.75 -9.41 -0.67
CA ALA A 83 -7.34 -10.50 -1.56
C ALA A 83 -6.41 -10.04 -2.70
N HIS A 84 -6.45 -8.75 -3.06
CA HIS A 84 -5.75 -8.18 -4.22
C HIS A 84 -4.58 -7.27 -3.87
N THR A 85 -4.41 -6.94 -2.59
CA THR A 85 -3.38 -6.04 -2.09
C THR A 85 -2.73 -6.62 -0.86
N TYR A 86 -1.52 -6.13 -0.57
CA TYR A 86 -0.81 -6.40 0.67
C TYR A 86 -0.52 -5.09 1.37
N PHE A 87 -0.77 -5.02 2.66
CA PHE A 87 -0.33 -3.94 3.55
C PHE A 87 0.81 -4.49 4.39
N SER A 88 2.03 -4.01 4.14
CA SER A 88 3.23 -4.40 4.87
C SER A 88 3.51 -3.40 5.98
N PHE A 89 3.82 -3.92 7.17
CA PHE A 89 4.27 -3.14 8.33
C PHE A 89 5.74 -3.39 8.66
N LEU A 90 6.45 -4.08 7.76
CA LEU A 90 7.89 -4.28 7.82
C LEU A 90 8.62 -3.24 6.98
N PRO A 91 9.89 -2.95 7.28
CA PRO A 91 10.75 -2.19 6.39
C PRO A 91 10.70 -2.75 4.97
N LEU A 92 10.79 -1.85 3.99
CA LEU A 92 10.84 -2.22 2.58
C LEU A 92 11.94 -3.26 2.35
N ALA A 93 11.53 -4.44 1.90
CA ALA A 93 12.44 -5.51 1.50
C ALA A 93 12.30 -5.77 -0.01
N PRO A 94 13.39 -6.13 -0.70
CA PRO A 94 13.31 -6.65 -2.06
C PRO A 94 12.33 -7.83 -2.10
N SER A 95 11.36 -7.80 -3.00
CA SER A 95 10.44 -8.92 -3.19
C SER A 95 10.71 -9.62 -4.54
N GLU A 96 9.79 -10.44 -5.02
CA GLU A 96 9.96 -11.11 -6.32
C GLU A 96 10.07 -10.08 -7.46
N LYS A 97 10.23 -10.49 -8.72
CA LYS A 97 10.11 -9.52 -9.83
C LYS A 97 8.63 -9.30 -10.13
N SER A 98 8.19 -8.07 -10.43
CA SER A 98 6.85 -7.66 -10.96
C SER A 98 5.77 -7.09 -10.01
N ARG A 99 6.12 -6.56 -8.85
CA ARG A 99 5.20 -5.84 -7.95
C ARG A 99 5.36 -4.32 -8.01
N ILE A 100 4.41 -3.63 -7.41
CA ILE A 100 4.35 -2.18 -7.21
C ILE A 100 4.39 -1.93 -5.71
N HIS A 101 5.42 -1.25 -5.24
CA HIS A 101 5.66 -0.92 -3.85
C HIS A 101 5.31 0.55 -3.63
N ILE A 102 4.35 0.80 -2.74
CA ILE A 102 3.85 2.14 -2.43
C ILE A 102 4.23 2.44 -0.99
N VAL A 103 5.30 3.21 -0.80
CA VAL A 103 5.73 3.67 0.52
C VAL A 103 4.90 4.89 0.89
N CYS A 104 4.05 4.74 1.89
CA CYS A 104 3.01 5.70 2.21
C CYS A 104 3.46 6.68 3.31
N GLY A 105 3.74 7.92 2.93
CA GLY A 105 4.08 9.00 3.85
C GLY A 105 5.57 9.34 3.88
N LYS A 106 5.87 10.64 3.84
CA LYS A 106 7.24 11.18 3.81
C LYS A 106 8.07 10.75 5.02
N GLN A 107 7.52 10.86 6.22
CA GLN A 107 8.25 10.52 7.46
C GLN A 107 8.62 9.03 7.47
N TYR A 108 7.69 8.15 7.12
CA TYR A 108 7.97 6.73 7.03
C TYR A 108 9.00 6.39 5.95
N ALA A 109 8.94 7.03 4.77
CA ALA A 109 9.99 6.87 3.77
C ALA A 109 11.38 7.25 4.31
N GLN A 110 11.48 8.33 5.10
CA GLN A 110 12.72 8.76 5.74
C GLN A 110 13.25 7.75 6.76
N THR A 111 12.39 7.10 7.56
CA THR A 111 12.82 6.04 8.50
C THR A 111 13.37 4.82 7.79
N LEU A 112 12.99 4.59 6.53
CA LEU A 112 13.55 3.56 5.65
C LEU A 112 14.82 4.00 4.91
N GLY A 113 15.33 5.20 5.18
CA GLY A 113 16.47 5.79 4.45
C GLY A 113 16.13 6.26 3.03
N LEU A 114 14.84 6.33 2.66
CA LEU A 114 14.37 6.77 1.36
C LEU A 114 14.05 8.27 1.43
N SER A 115 15.07 9.10 1.20
CA SER A 115 15.00 10.57 1.30
C SER A 115 15.36 11.25 -0.03
N PRO A 116 14.41 11.40 -0.98
CA PRO A 116 14.67 12.03 -2.27
C PRO A 116 15.23 13.46 -2.17
N GLU A 117 14.81 14.21 -1.16
CA GLU A 117 15.25 15.60 -0.92
C GLU A 117 16.76 15.71 -0.59
N HIS A 118 17.39 14.61 -0.18
CA HIS A 118 18.81 14.54 0.15
C HIS A 118 19.57 13.58 -0.77
N ASP A 119 18.96 13.16 -1.89
CA ASP A 119 19.56 12.18 -2.79
C ASP A 119 20.54 12.84 -3.77
N ILE A 120 21.82 12.77 -3.43
CA ILE A 120 22.93 13.20 -4.30
C ILE A 120 23.26 12.18 -5.39
N THR A 121 22.66 10.98 -5.35
CA THR A 121 22.97 9.86 -6.25
C THR A 121 22.00 9.74 -7.42
N ASN A 122 21.01 10.64 -7.53
CA ASN A 122 19.98 10.66 -8.58
C ASN A 122 19.22 9.32 -8.73
N LYS A 123 19.06 8.60 -7.61
CA LYS A 123 18.25 7.39 -7.48
C LYS A 123 16.77 7.69 -7.46
N PHE A 124 16.33 8.92 -7.23
CA PHE A 124 14.90 9.26 -7.27
C PHE A 124 14.51 10.10 -8.49
N GLU A 125 13.32 9.82 -9.02
CA GLU A 125 12.64 10.60 -10.05
C GLU A 125 11.43 11.28 -9.44
N LEU A 126 11.33 12.61 -9.51
CA LEU A 126 10.08 13.28 -9.19
C LEU A 126 9.11 13.07 -10.36
N LEU A 127 7.93 12.53 -10.07
CA LEU A 127 6.89 12.35 -11.07
C LEU A 127 6.06 13.62 -11.22
N GLU A 128 5.58 13.86 -12.44
CA GLU A 128 4.66 14.96 -12.74
C GLU A 128 3.25 14.61 -12.24
N THR A 129 3.02 14.85 -10.95
CA THR A 129 1.74 14.61 -10.28
C THR A 129 1.30 15.82 -9.47
N SER A 130 0.00 15.92 -9.20
CA SER A 130 -0.64 16.99 -8.40
C SER A 130 -0.14 17.11 -6.96
N LYS A 131 0.55 16.09 -6.45
CA LYS A 131 1.28 16.07 -5.17
C LYS A 131 2.66 15.47 -5.41
N PRO A 132 3.66 15.76 -4.57
CA PRO A 132 4.98 15.15 -4.71
C PRO A 132 4.91 13.62 -4.60
N VAL A 133 5.28 12.94 -5.68
CA VAL A 133 5.47 11.48 -5.72
C VAL A 133 6.82 11.21 -6.34
N TRP A 134 7.61 10.36 -5.69
CA TRP A 134 8.95 10.01 -6.16
C TRP A 134 8.98 8.56 -6.57
N ARG A 135 9.60 8.24 -7.70
CA ARG A 135 9.92 6.87 -8.11
C ARG A 135 11.38 6.58 -7.79
N LEU A 136 11.66 5.41 -7.21
CA LEU A 136 13.03 4.92 -7.10
C LEU A 136 13.47 4.35 -8.46
N LYS A 137 14.57 4.88 -9.00
CA LYS A 137 15.28 4.43 -10.19
C LYS A 137 16.24 3.32 -9.80
N ASP A 138 15.71 2.12 -9.70
CA ASP A 138 16.51 0.91 -9.54
C ASP A 138 16.07 -0.11 -10.59
N LYS A 139 17.05 -0.65 -11.31
CA LYS A 139 16.86 -1.52 -12.48
C LYS A 139 16.53 -2.95 -12.07
N ASP A 140 16.98 -3.31 -10.86
CA ASP A 140 16.88 -4.64 -10.28
C ASP A 140 15.71 -4.73 -9.30
N LEU A 141 15.22 -3.57 -8.82
CA LEU A 141 14.02 -3.48 -8.00
C LEU A 141 12.76 -3.27 -8.84
N GLU A 142 11.66 -3.59 -8.17
CA GLU A 142 10.28 -3.38 -8.57
C GLU A 142 9.93 -1.88 -8.67
N LEU A 143 8.75 -1.54 -9.19
CA LEU A 143 8.29 -0.14 -9.18
C LEU A 143 8.07 0.29 -7.73
N VAL A 144 9.04 0.99 -7.14
CA VAL A 144 8.91 1.63 -5.82
C VAL A 144 8.54 3.09 -6.02
N ILE A 145 7.40 3.48 -5.48
CA ILE A 145 6.97 4.87 -5.42
C ILE A 145 6.78 5.33 -3.97
N LEU A 146 7.21 6.55 -3.69
CA LEU A 146 7.02 7.22 -2.41
C LEU A 146 5.88 8.22 -2.60
N THR A 147 4.80 8.04 -1.85
CA THR A 147 3.61 8.89 -1.95
C THR A 147 3.39 9.68 -0.66
N PRO A 148 2.55 10.73 -0.67
CA PRO A 148 1.96 11.22 0.55
C PRO A 148 1.23 10.10 1.31
N TYR A 149 0.92 10.33 2.59
CA TYR A 149 0.18 9.33 3.37
C TYR A 149 -1.23 9.17 2.81
N LEU A 150 -1.85 8.00 3.01
CA LEU A 150 -3.20 7.68 2.52
C LEU A 150 -4.29 8.36 3.38
N ASP A 151 -4.26 9.70 3.41
CA ASP A 151 -5.25 10.58 4.05
C ASP A 151 -5.87 11.51 3.01
N TYR A 152 -7.17 11.79 3.11
CA TYR A 152 -7.89 12.59 2.10
C TYR A 152 -7.33 14.00 1.88
N ARG A 153 -6.66 14.60 2.87
CA ARG A 153 -6.02 15.92 2.72
C ARG A 153 -4.73 15.85 1.90
N GLN A 154 -4.05 14.70 1.97
CA GLN A 154 -2.77 14.48 1.32
C GLN A 154 -2.92 13.75 -0.02
N PHE A 155 -4.01 13.01 -0.21
CA PHE A 155 -4.23 12.10 -1.33
C PHE A 155 -5.56 12.39 -2.06
N PRO A 156 -5.63 13.49 -2.83
CA PRO A 156 -6.86 13.88 -3.54
C PRO A 156 -7.20 12.90 -4.68
N ASN A 157 -8.45 12.94 -5.17
CA ASN A 157 -8.88 12.10 -6.31
C ASN A 157 -8.05 12.36 -7.60
N GLN A 158 -7.52 13.56 -7.76
CA GLN A 158 -6.61 13.88 -8.86
C GLN A 158 -5.34 13.01 -8.80
N LEU A 159 -4.66 12.97 -7.65
CA LEU A 159 -3.50 12.11 -7.44
C LEU A 159 -3.81 10.62 -7.65
N ILE A 160 -4.99 10.17 -7.20
CA ILE A 160 -5.45 8.80 -7.46
C ILE A 160 -5.53 8.51 -8.96
N SER A 161 -6.07 9.45 -9.75
CA SER A 161 -6.24 9.28 -11.19
C SER A 161 -4.88 9.23 -11.91
N GLU A 162 -3.97 10.12 -11.54
CA GLU A 162 -2.59 10.18 -12.06
C GLU A 162 -1.82 8.88 -11.77
N LEU A 163 -1.88 8.37 -10.54
CA LEU A 163 -1.18 7.13 -10.18
C LEU A 163 -1.79 5.88 -10.79
N ARG A 164 -3.11 5.86 -11.04
CA ARG A 164 -3.74 4.74 -11.77
C ARG A 164 -3.20 4.61 -13.19
N LEU A 165 -2.90 5.71 -13.87
CA LEU A 165 -2.28 5.69 -15.20
C LEU A 165 -0.88 5.10 -15.13
N LEU A 166 -0.08 5.52 -14.14
CA LEU A 166 1.24 4.94 -13.89
C LEU A 166 1.17 3.44 -13.65
N PHE A 167 0.21 2.97 -12.84
CA PHE A 167 0.04 1.55 -12.54
C PHE A 167 -0.40 0.75 -13.77
N ALA A 168 -1.21 1.32 -14.66
CA ALA A 168 -1.59 0.65 -15.90
C ALA A 168 -0.39 0.40 -16.83
N LEU A 169 0.58 1.32 -16.85
CA LEU A 169 1.82 1.19 -17.65
C LEU A 169 2.77 0.10 -17.11
N HIS A 170 2.68 -0.23 -15.81
CA HIS A 170 3.57 -1.17 -15.13
C HIS A 170 2.86 -2.47 -14.69
N GLY A 171 1.54 -2.55 -14.88
CA GLY A 171 0.67 -3.61 -14.34
C GLY A 171 0.03 -4.53 -15.39
N GLY A 172 0.59 -4.56 -16.61
CA GLY A 172 0.25 -5.52 -17.68
C GLY A 172 0.53 -6.96 -17.29
#